data_AF-A0A6M1LBX3-F1
#
_entry.id   AF-A0A6M1LBX3-F1
#
_cell.length_a   1.000
_cell.length_b   1.000
_cell.length_c   1.000
_cell.angle_alpha   90.00
_cell.angle_beta   90.00
_cell.angle_gamma   90.00
#
_symmetry.space_group_name_H-M   'P 1'
#
loop_
_entity.id
_entity.type
_entity.pdbx_description
1 polymer ?
#
loop_
_entity_poly.entity_id
_entity_poly.type
_entity_poly.pdbx_seq_one_letter_code
_entity_poly.pdbx_strand_id
1 'polypeptide(L)'
;MNRALTVARLQFVGWRSVVGWPWGILALSFSINLALFSAMNENDDFEPTTGGLMSIYVVMFVASINAITQEFPFALGLGVSRRSFYLGNVIHFAGQAISYAAVLYLLAVIEEATDGWGVNLRFFGVPFPLVEHPVLRFLAFAIPFLLLGFIGIAIALVFKRWGVNGLLMLSTVALAAIGGLVVLATWRGWWSAIGGWFADQPGWALLVGWPALLTLLLAGLSYLTIRRATP
;
A
#
# COMPACT_ATOMS: atom_id res chain seq x y z
N MET A 1 8.66 -19.16 -23.83
CA MET A 1 8.00 -17.90 -23.40
C MET A 1 7.53 -18.03 -21.96
N ASN A 2 8.03 -17.18 -21.06
CA ASN A 2 7.86 -17.32 -19.60
C ASN A 2 6.38 -17.25 -19.19
N ARG A 3 5.82 -18.37 -18.72
CA ARG A 3 4.43 -18.48 -18.25
C ARG A 3 4.07 -17.41 -17.21
N ALA A 4 5.03 -16.98 -16.38
CA ALA A 4 4.84 -15.89 -15.42
C ALA A 4 4.53 -14.52 -16.08
N LEU A 5 5.15 -14.19 -17.22
CA LEU A 5 4.86 -12.96 -17.95
C LEU A 5 3.48 -13.01 -18.62
N THR A 6 3.07 -14.18 -19.11
CA THR A 6 1.72 -14.36 -19.65
C THR A 6 0.65 -14.17 -18.57
N VAL A 7 0.89 -14.68 -17.35
CA VAL A 7 -0.01 -14.46 -16.21
C VAL A 7 -0.03 -13.00 -15.79
N ALA A 8 1.12 -12.33 -15.72
CA ALA A 8 1.17 -10.90 -15.42
C ALA A 8 0.36 -10.06 -16.43
N ARG A 9 0.39 -10.43 -17.72
CA ARG A 9 -0.44 -9.79 -18.76
C ARG A 9 -1.93 -10.07 -18.60
N LEU A 10 -2.31 -11.26 -18.10
CA LEU A 10 -3.71 -11.61 -17.84
C LEU A 10 -4.35 -10.66 -16.82
N GLN A 11 -3.59 -10.22 -15.82
CA GLN A 11 -4.09 -9.29 -14.80
C GLN A 11 -4.43 -7.90 -15.37
N PHE A 12 -3.75 -7.46 -16.43
CA PHE A 12 -4.06 -6.22 -17.12
C PHE A 12 -5.35 -6.26 -17.96
N VAL A 13 -5.93 -7.44 -18.21
CA VAL A 13 -7.26 -7.54 -18.86
C VAL A 13 -8.33 -6.85 -18.00
N GLY A 14 -8.17 -6.89 -16.69
CA GLY A 14 -8.96 -6.14 -15.70
C GLY A 14 -8.57 -4.67 -15.56
N TRP A 15 -8.17 -3.98 -16.64
CA TRP A 15 -7.60 -2.63 -16.59
C TRP A 15 -8.43 -1.60 -15.80
N ARG A 16 -9.75 -1.77 -15.75
CA ARG A 16 -10.63 -0.89 -14.95
C ARG A 16 -10.38 -1.04 -13.46
N SER A 17 -10.19 -2.26 -12.97
CA SER A 17 -9.90 -2.54 -11.56
C SER A 17 -8.45 -2.24 -11.21
N VAL A 18 -7.53 -2.51 -12.16
CA VAL A 18 -6.10 -2.27 -11.96
C VAL A 18 -5.80 -0.78 -12.00
N VAL A 19 -6.27 -0.05 -13.03
CA VAL A 19 -5.90 1.35 -13.31
C VAL A 19 -7.08 2.32 -13.14
N GLY A 20 -8.23 2.00 -13.72
CA GLY A 20 -9.37 2.94 -13.75
C GLY A 20 -9.86 3.36 -12.36
N TRP A 21 -10.17 2.40 -11.50
CA TRP A 21 -10.72 2.66 -10.16
C TRP A 21 -9.73 3.35 -9.22
N PRO A 22 -8.47 2.88 -9.07
CA PRO A 22 -7.52 3.55 -8.17
C PRO A 22 -7.28 5.01 -8.53
N TRP A 23 -7.09 5.31 -9.82
CA TRP A 23 -6.86 6.68 -10.28
C TRP A 23 -8.13 7.53 -10.30
N GLY A 24 -9.29 6.95 -10.64
CA GLY A 24 -10.56 7.66 -10.61
C GLY A 24 -10.96 8.08 -9.20
N ILE A 25 -10.78 7.20 -8.21
CA ILE A 25 -11.05 7.51 -6.80
C ILE A 25 -10.07 8.56 -6.28
N LEU A 26 -8.78 8.45 -6.63
CA LEU A 26 -7.77 9.42 -6.25
C LEU A 26 -8.06 10.81 -6.85
N ALA A 27 -8.37 10.88 -8.15
CA ALA A 27 -8.71 12.12 -8.83
C ALA A 27 -9.98 12.77 -8.26
N LEU A 28 -11.01 11.97 -7.93
CA LEU A 28 -12.20 12.46 -7.26
C LEU A 28 -11.86 13.01 -5.87
N SER A 29 -11.09 12.27 -5.07
CA SER A 29 -10.65 12.72 -3.74
C SER A 29 -9.83 14.01 -3.82
N PHE A 30 -8.90 14.11 -4.76
CA PHE A 30 -8.11 15.31 -5.01
C PHE A 30 -9.00 16.48 -5.41
N SER A 31 -9.94 16.27 -6.34
CA SER A 31 -10.84 17.33 -6.83
C SER A 31 -11.75 17.87 -5.73
N ILE A 32 -12.26 17.00 -4.85
CA ILE A 32 -13.07 17.39 -3.69
C ILE A 32 -12.22 18.21 -2.71
N ASN A 33 -10.99 17.77 -2.39
CA ASN A 33 -10.13 18.53 -1.48
C ASN A 33 -9.75 19.89 -2.08
N LEU A 34 -9.38 19.93 -3.37
CA LEU A 34 -9.05 21.18 -4.06
C LEU A 34 -10.23 22.16 -4.04
N ALA A 35 -11.44 21.68 -4.36
CA ALA A 35 -12.65 22.49 -4.31
C ALA A 35 -12.93 23.01 -2.89
N LEU A 36 -12.80 22.16 -1.87
CA LEU A 36 -13.04 22.50 -0.48
C LEU A 36 -12.07 23.58 0.01
N PHE A 37 -10.76 23.40 -0.20
CA PHE A 37 -9.75 24.36 0.23
C PHE A 37 -9.79 25.66 -0.58
N SER A 38 -10.13 25.60 -1.87
CA SER A 38 -10.35 26.81 -2.68
C SER A 38 -11.55 27.63 -2.20
N ALA A 39 -12.58 26.98 -1.66
CA ALA A 39 -13.79 27.63 -1.16
C ALA A 39 -13.64 28.16 0.27
N MET A 40 -12.73 27.58 1.06
CA MET A 40 -12.54 27.94 2.47
C MET A 40 -11.83 29.28 2.68
N ASN A 41 -11.07 29.79 1.69
CA ASN A 41 -10.47 31.13 1.69
C ASN A 41 -9.87 31.57 3.05
N GLU A 42 -9.27 30.63 3.79
CA GLU A 42 -8.66 30.88 5.09
C GLU A 42 -7.20 31.30 4.89
N ASN A 43 -6.90 32.53 5.32
CA ASN A 43 -5.57 33.16 5.32
C ASN A 43 -4.67 32.64 6.46
N ASP A 44 -4.81 31.38 6.86
CA ASP A 44 -4.00 30.84 7.95
C ASP A 44 -2.79 30.10 7.37
N ASP A 45 -1.62 30.32 7.96
CA ASP A 45 -0.31 29.69 7.69
C ASP A 45 -0.30 28.14 7.90
N PHE A 46 -1.46 27.50 7.77
CA PHE A 46 -1.66 26.07 7.93
C PHE A 46 -1.60 25.40 6.57
N GLU A 47 -0.64 24.51 6.33
CA GLU A 47 -0.64 23.60 5.18
C GLU A 47 -1.54 22.39 5.51
N PRO A 48 -2.81 22.33 5.05
CA PRO A 48 -3.69 21.23 5.38
C PRO A 48 -3.19 19.96 4.67
N THR A 49 -2.60 19.04 5.44
CA THR A 49 -2.24 17.71 4.96
C THR A 49 -3.49 16.84 4.90
N THR A 50 -3.83 16.36 3.71
CA THR A 50 -5.04 15.55 3.52
C THR A 50 -4.72 14.05 3.52
N GLY A 51 -5.63 13.23 4.06
CA GLY A 51 -5.55 11.77 3.97
C GLY A 51 -5.96 11.21 2.60
N GLY A 52 -6.28 12.05 1.62
CA GLY A 52 -6.83 11.63 0.33
C GLY A 52 -5.90 10.71 -0.46
N LEU A 53 -4.59 10.89 -0.31
CA LEU A 53 -3.58 10.00 -0.89
C LEU A 53 -3.70 8.56 -0.38
N MET A 54 -4.20 8.31 0.84
CA MET A 54 -4.39 6.95 1.35
C MET A 54 -5.43 6.15 0.56
N SER A 55 -6.33 6.82 -0.16
CA SER A 55 -7.37 6.16 -0.96
C SER A 55 -6.79 5.21 -2.00
N ILE A 56 -5.78 5.65 -2.78
CA ILE A 56 -5.19 4.81 -3.84
C ILE A 56 -4.48 3.57 -3.25
N TYR A 57 -3.84 3.72 -2.10
CA TYR A 57 -3.21 2.61 -1.37
C TYR A 57 -4.25 1.58 -0.90
N VAL A 58 -5.38 2.04 -0.37
CA VAL A 58 -6.46 1.16 0.11
C VAL A 58 -7.13 0.41 -1.05
N VAL A 59 -7.41 1.09 -2.17
CA VAL A 59 -7.98 0.43 -3.35
C VAL A 59 -7.03 -0.66 -3.86
N MET A 60 -5.72 -0.37 -3.87
CA MET A 60 -4.71 -1.33 -4.28
C MET A 60 -4.60 -2.53 -3.33
N PHE A 61 -4.67 -2.28 -2.01
CA PHE A 61 -4.76 -3.33 -1.00
C PHE A 61 -5.94 -4.27 -1.27
N VAL A 62 -7.13 -3.73 -1.53
CA VAL A 62 -8.33 -4.53 -1.85
C VAL A 62 -8.16 -5.29 -3.17
N ALA A 63 -7.56 -4.67 -4.19
CA ALA A 63 -7.25 -5.34 -5.46
C ALA A 63 -6.32 -6.55 -5.24
N SER A 64 -5.32 -6.42 -4.35
CA SER A 64 -4.40 -7.52 -4.03
C SER A 64 -5.08 -8.73 -3.37
N ILE A 65 -6.11 -8.47 -2.55
CA ILE A 65 -6.94 -9.54 -1.97
C ILE A 65 -7.73 -10.26 -3.07
N ASN A 66 -8.37 -9.49 -3.96
CA ASN A 66 -9.18 -10.05 -5.06
C ASN A 66 -8.36 -10.90 -6.04
N ALA A 67 -7.10 -10.54 -6.29
CA ALA A 67 -6.20 -11.34 -7.12
C ALA A 67 -6.06 -12.79 -6.59
N ILE A 68 -5.96 -12.98 -5.27
CA ILE A 68 -5.83 -14.31 -4.68
C ILE A 68 -7.18 -15.01 -4.48
N THR A 69 -8.25 -14.28 -4.17
CA THR A 69 -9.55 -14.92 -3.90
C THR A 69 -10.31 -15.28 -5.17
N GLN A 70 -10.16 -14.51 -6.26
CA GLN A 70 -10.90 -14.67 -7.51
C GLN A 70 -10.03 -15.11 -8.69
N GLU A 71 -8.89 -14.45 -8.94
CA GLU A 71 -8.07 -14.75 -10.11
C GLU A 71 -7.27 -16.06 -9.96
N PHE A 72 -6.85 -16.40 -8.75
CA PHE A 72 -6.07 -17.62 -8.51
C PHE A 72 -6.85 -18.92 -8.84
N PRO A 73 -8.08 -19.15 -8.35
CA PRO A 73 -8.87 -20.32 -8.77
C PRO A 73 -9.11 -20.37 -10.28
N PHE A 74 -9.38 -19.22 -10.90
CA PHE A 74 -9.58 -19.10 -12.34
C PHE A 74 -8.31 -19.50 -13.12
N ALA A 75 -7.14 -18.98 -12.73
CA ALA A 75 -5.87 -19.31 -13.36
C ALA A 75 -5.51 -20.80 -13.22
N LEU A 76 -5.79 -21.41 -12.06
CA LEU A 76 -5.63 -22.85 -11.87
C LEU A 76 -6.55 -23.65 -12.81
N GLY A 77 -7.80 -23.21 -13.00
CA GLY A 77 -8.73 -23.82 -13.96
C GLY A 77 -8.25 -23.75 -15.41
N LEU A 78 -7.46 -22.73 -15.77
CA LEU A 78 -6.80 -22.60 -17.06
C LEU A 78 -5.46 -23.38 -17.18
N GLY A 79 -5.11 -24.21 -16.20
CA GLY A 79 -3.90 -25.04 -16.22
C GLY A 79 -2.61 -24.30 -15.82
N VAL A 80 -2.71 -23.11 -15.22
CA VAL A 80 -1.53 -22.37 -14.73
C VAL A 80 -1.01 -23.02 -13.44
N SER A 81 0.30 -23.25 -13.35
CA SER A 81 0.92 -23.75 -12.11
C SER A 81 0.90 -22.68 -11.00
N ARG A 82 0.71 -23.08 -9.74
CA ARG A 82 0.73 -22.19 -8.56
C ARG A 82 1.96 -21.28 -8.49
N ARG A 83 3.15 -21.82 -8.80
CA ARG A 83 4.42 -21.07 -8.81
C ARG A 83 4.44 -19.99 -9.88
N SER A 84 3.97 -20.30 -11.09
CA SER A 84 3.90 -19.32 -12.18
C SER A 84 2.87 -18.23 -11.89
N PHE A 85 1.76 -18.57 -11.22
CA PHE A 85 0.76 -17.59 -10.79
C PHE A 85 1.34 -16.61 -9.77
N TYR A 86 1.96 -17.11 -8.70
CA TYR A 86 2.54 -16.25 -7.67
C TYR A 86 3.64 -15.33 -8.22
N LEU A 87 4.56 -15.87 -9.04
CA LEU A 87 5.59 -15.05 -9.68
C LEU A 87 5.00 -13.99 -10.61
N GLY A 88 3.97 -14.34 -11.38
CA GLY A 88 3.25 -13.38 -12.23
C GLY A 88 2.63 -12.25 -11.41
N ASN A 89 1.98 -12.60 -10.29
CA ASN A 89 1.34 -11.63 -9.39
C ASN A 89 2.36 -10.70 -8.70
N VAL A 90 3.49 -11.25 -8.25
CA VAL A 90 4.58 -10.43 -7.68
C VAL A 90 5.15 -9.47 -8.72
N ILE A 91 5.39 -9.92 -9.95
CA ILE A 91 5.88 -9.07 -11.04
C ILE A 91 4.86 -7.97 -11.37
N HIS A 92 3.57 -8.32 -11.42
CA HIS A 92 2.50 -7.37 -11.68
C HIS A 92 2.43 -6.29 -10.59
N PHE A 93 2.37 -6.69 -9.31
CA PHE A 93 2.34 -5.72 -8.21
C PHE A 93 3.61 -4.89 -8.12
N ALA A 94 4.78 -5.46 -8.39
CA ALA A 94 6.02 -4.69 -8.47
C ALA A 94 5.98 -3.65 -9.59
N GLY A 95 5.57 -4.05 -10.80
CA GLY A 95 5.43 -3.13 -11.93
C GLY A 95 4.40 -2.03 -11.66
N GLN A 96 3.28 -2.39 -11.05
CA GLN A 96 2.23 -1.43 -10.71
C GLN A 96 2.66 -0.46 -9.62
N ALA A 97 3.30 -0.93 -8.54
CA ALA A 97 3.82 -0.08 -7.47
C ALA A 97 4.85 0.93 -8.02
N ILE A 98 5.77 0.49 -8.88
CA ILE A 98 6.76 1.36 -9.54
C ILE A 98 6.07 2.40 -10.41
N SER A 99 5.10 1.97 -11.24
CA SER A 99 4.38 2.86 -12.14
C SER A 99 3.57 3.91 -11.37
N TYR A 100 2.92 3.52 -10.28
CA TYR A 100 2.09 4.43 -9.48
C TYR A 100 2.94 5.38 -8.67
N ALA A 101 4.01 4.89 -8.07
CA ALA A 101 4.99 5.73 -7.41
C ALA A 101 5.60 6.77 -8.37
N ALA A 102 5.84 6.42 -9.64
CA ALA A 102 6.36 7.36 -10.63
C ALA A 102 5.38 8.50 -10.88
N VAL A 103 4.09 8.20 -11.09
CA VAL A 103 3.07 9.23 -11.32
C VAL A 103 2.86 10.08 -10.07
N LEU A 104 2.76 9.47 -8.88
CA LEU A 104 2.61 10.21 -7.62
C LEU A 104 3.83 11.09 -7.32
N TYR A 105 5.03 10.60 -7.62
CA TYR A 105 6.26 11.39 -7.51
C TYR A 105 6.23 12.61 -8.43
N LEU A 106 5.83 12.43 -9.70
CA LEU A 106 5.68 13.55 -10.63
C LEU A 106 4.62 14.56 -10.17
N LEU A 107 3.47 14.09 -9.68
CA LEU A 107 2.42 14.96 -9.13
C LEU A 107 2.92 15.73 -7.90
N ALA A 108 3.72 15.10 -7.04
CA ALA A 108 4.31 15.77 -5.88
C ALA A 108 5.35 16.83 -6.29
N VAL A 109 6.12 16.61 -7.36
CA VAL A 109 7.04 17.62 -7.92
C VAL A 109 6.26 18.78 -8.55
N ILE A 110 5.15 18.50 -9.24
CA ILE A 110 4.27 19.54 -9.79
C ILE A 110 3.62 20.37 -8.67
N GLU A 111 3.18 19.71 -7.60
CA GLU A 111 2.61 20.38 -6.41
C GLU A 111 3.61 21.36 -5.79
N GLU A 112 4.88 20.97 -5.65
CA GLU A 112 5.96 21.84 -5.17
C GLU A 112 6.25 23.00 -6.12
N ALA A 113 6.19 22.76 -7.44
CA ALA A 113 6.42 23.80 -8.45
C ALA A 113 5.26 24.79 -8.59
N THR A 114 4.08 24.48 -8.04
CA THR A 114 2.85 25.29 -8.15
C THR A 114 2.40 25.88 -6.81
N ASP A 115 3.27 25.86 -5.81
CA ASP A 115 2.98 26.32 -4.45
C ASP A 115 1.66 25.72 -3.91
N GLY A 116 1.51 24.41 -4.03
CA GLY A 116 0.32 23.70 -3.53
C GLY A 116 -0.91 23.92 -4.40
N TRP A 117 -0.76 23.79 -5.73
CA TRP A 117 -1.85 23.89 -6.70
C TRP A 117 -2.55 25.26 -6.72
N GLY A 118 -1.85 26.33 -6.33
CA GLY A 118 -2.38 27.69 -6.28
C GLY A 118 -3.29 28.01 -5.09
N VAL A 119 -3.43 27.08 -4.14
CA VAL A 119 -4.24 27.23 -2.91
C VAL A 119 -3.49 26.72 -1.66
N ASN A 120 -2.15 26.61 -1.70
CA ASN A 120 -1.32 26.06 -0.62
C ASN A 120 -1.77 24.65 -0.13
N LEU A 121 -2.37 23.85 -1.02
CA LEU A 121 -2.83 22.50 -0.69
C LEU A 121 -1.70 21.48 -0.89
N ARG A 122 -1.36 20.77 0.20
CA ARG A 122 -0.38 19.68 0.18
C ARG A 122 -1.08 18.32 0.18
N PHE A 123 -1.34 17.80 -1.02
CA PHE A 123 -2.08 16.55 -1.22
C PHE A 123 -1.16 15.36 -1.52
N PHE A 124 -0.19 15.55 -2.41
CA PHE A 124 0.77 14.52 -2.83
C PHE A 124 2.11 14.62 -2.11
N GLY A 125 2.44 15.81 -1.60
CA GLY A 125 3.65 16.05 -0.82
C GLY A 125 3.68 15.22 0.45
N VAL A 126 4.76 14.46 0.65
CA VAL A 126 4.98 13.75 1.91
C VAL A 126 5.33 14.81 2.97
N PRO A 127 4.65 14.84 4.14
CA PRO A 127 4.86 15.88 5.16
C PRO A 127 6.25 15.85 5.81
N PHE A 128 7.02 14.79 5.60
CA PHE A 128 8.31 14.62 6.24
C PHE A 128 9.40 15.33 5.43
N PRO A 129 10.12 16.32 6.02
CA PRO A 129 11.25 17.01 5.38
C PRO A 129 12.48 16.11 5.11
N LEU A 130 12.39 14.78 5.25
CA LEU A 130 13.51 13.90 5.57
C LEU A 130 14.07 13.05 4.42
N VAL A 131 13.71 13.36 3.18
CA VAL A 131 14.24 12.62 2.04
C VAL A 131 14.62 13.57 0.91
N GLU A 132 15.72 14.29 1.11
CA GLU A 132 16.34 15.14 0.07
C GLU A 132 16.70 14.33 -1.18
N HIS A 133 16.94 13.02 -1.03
CA HIS A 133 17.37 12.18 -2.13
C HIS A 133 16.19 11.72 -3.02
N PRO A 134 16.15 12.07 -4.32
CA PRO A 134 15.04 11.77 -5.23
C PRO A 134 14.63 10.29 -5.25
N VAL A 135 15.62 9.39 -5.24
CA VAL A 135 15.38 7.93 -5.24
C VAL A 135 14.67 7.46 -3.97
N LEU A 136 15.06 7.96 -2.80
CA LEU A 136 14.45 7.56 -1.55
C LEU A 136 13.02 8.11 -1.46
N ARG A 137 12.77 9.31 -2.02
CA ARG A 137 11.42 9.90 -2.11
C ARG A 137 10.52 9.07 -3.02
N PHE A 138 11.04 8.60 -4.17
CA PHE A 138 10.33 7.65 -5.03
C PHE A 138 10.02 6.34 -4.30
N LEU A 139 11.01 5.76 -3.60
CA LEU A 139 10.85 4.52 -2.84
C LEU A 139 9.84 4.65 -1.70
N ALA A 140 9.75 5.84 -1.08
CA ALA A 140 8.77 6.13 -0.04
C ALA A 140 7.33 6.05 -0.56
N PHE A 141 7.08 6.26 -1.86
CA PHE A 141 5.78 5.98 -2.48
C PHE A 141 5.64 4.50 -2.88
N ALA A 142 6.68 3.90 -3.45
CA ALA A 142 6.61 2.54 -4.01
C ALA A 142 6.48 1.45 -2.94
N ILE A 143 7.23 1.54 -1.84
CA ILE A 143 7.30 0.47 -0.84
C ILE A 143 5.99 0.29 -0.09
N PRO A 144 5.26 1.34 0.34
CA PRO A 144 3.95 1.16 0.95
C PRO A 144 2.95 0.42 0.05
N PHE A 145 2.96 0.63 -1.27
CA PHE A 145 2.14 -0.16 -2.20
C PHE A 145 2.50 -1.64 -2.15
N LEU A 146 3.79 -1.97 -2.16
CA LEU A 146 4.26 -3.35 -2.06
C LEU A 146 3.85 -3.96 -0.72
N LEU A 147 4.13 -3.26 0.38
CA LEU A 147 3.81 -3.72 1.74
C LEU A 147 2.33 -4.08 1.84
N LEU A 148 1.45 -3.14 1.46
CA LEU A 148 0.01 -3.36 1.49
C LEU A 148 -0.40 -4.49 0.54
N GLY A 149 0.16 -4.55 -0.67
CA GLY A 149 -0.10 -5.66 -1.60
C GLY A 149 0.24 -7.02 -0.98
N PHE A 150 1.38 -7.15 -0.30
CA PHE A 150 1.77 -8.40 0.36
C PHE A 150 0.97 -8.70 1.63
N ILE A 151 0.56 -7.69 2.40
CA ILE A 151 -0.40 -7.86 3.51
C ILE A 151 -1.73 -8.39 2.96
N GLY A 152 -2.23 -7.81 1.87
CA GLY A 152 -3.47 -8.25 1.23
C GLY A 152 -3.38 -9.69 0.71
N ILE A 153 -2.26 -10.07 0.09
CA ILE A 153 -1.99 -11.47 -0.27
C ILE A 153 -2.02 -12.38 0.97
N ALA A 154 -1.36 -11.98 2.07
CA ALA A 154 -1.33 -12.79 3.28
C ALA A 154 -2.73 -13.01 3.87
N ILE A 155 -3.54 -11.94 3.95
CA ILE A 155 -4.94 -12.01 4.41
C ILE A 155 -5.77 -12.90 3.47
N ALA A 156 -5.61 -12.75 2.16
CA ALA A 156 -6.35 -13.54 1.19
C ALA A 156 -5.99 -15.03 1.25
N LEU A 157 -4.73 -15.38 1.57
CA LEU A 157 -4.32 -16.76 1.80
C LEU A 157 -4.96 -17.35 3.06
N VAL A 158 -5.04 -16.58 4.15
CA VAL A 158 -5.74 -16.98 5.37
C VAL A 158 -7.22 -17.25 5.05
N PHE A 159 -7.87 -16.32 4.35
CA PHE A 159 -9.26 -16.47 3.93
C PHE A 159 -9.46 -17.69 3.03
N LYS A 160 -8.56 -17.94 2.08
CA LYS A 160 -8.67 -19.09 1.18
C LYS A 160 -8.54 -20.43 1.92
N ARG A 161 -7.69 -20.48 2.96
CA ARG A 161 -7.42 -21.71 3.72
C ARG A 161 -8.45 -22.00 4.80
N TRP A 162 -8.94 -20.98 5.50
CA TRP A 162 -9.76 -21.13 6.70
C TRP A 162 -11.11 -20.37 6.62
N GLY A 163 -11.45 -19.82 5.46
CA GLY A 163 -12.68 -19.09 5.22
C GLY A 163 -12.83 -17.85 6.11
N VAL A 164 -14.08 -17.48 6.36
CA VAL A 164 -14.44 -16.35 7.24
C VAL A 164 -13.95 -16.56 8.67
N ASN A 165 -14.01 -17.80 9.18
CA ASN A 165 -13.57 -18.11 10.56
C ASN A 165 -12.07 -17.83 10.76
N GLY A 166 -11.23 -18.17 9.76
CA GLY A 166 -9.81 -17.82 9.81
C GLY A 166 -9.56 -16.32 9.80
N LEU A 167 -10.35 -15.57 9.02
CA LEU A 167 -10.26 -14.11 8.99
C LEU A 167 -10.67 -13.50 10.33
N LEU A 168 -11.76 -13.98 10.93
CA LEU A 168 -12.20 -13.53 12.26
C LEU A 168 -11.16 -13.86 13.32
N MET A 169 -10.61 -15.08 13.33
CA MET A 169 -9.57 -15.48 14.27
C MET A 169 -8.31 -14.63 14.10
N LEU A 170 -7.86 -14.38 12.86
CA LEU A 170 -6.73 -13.50 12.57
C LEU A 170 -6.96 -12.10 13.12
N SER A 171 -8.14 -11.52 12.86
CA SER A 171 -8.52 -10.20 13.34
C SER A 171 -8.58 -10.14 14.86
N THR A 172 -9.15 -11.16 15.52
CA THR A 172 -9.20 -11.24 16.99
C THR A 172 -7.80 -11.34 17.59
N VAL A 173 -6.93 -12.20 17.04
CA VAL A 173 -5.55 -12.35 17.52
C VAL A 173 -4.76 -11.06 17.30
N ALA A 174 -4.90 -10.42 16.13
CA ALA A 174 -4.25 -9.15 15.84
C ALA A 174 -4.72 -8.05 16.80
N LEU A 175 -6.04 -7.94 17.03
CA LEU A 175 -6.61 -6.96 17.96
C LEU A 175 -6.16 -7.21 19.40
N ALA A 176 -6.16 -8.46 19.85
CA ALA A 176 -5.71 -8.83 21.19
C ALA A 176 -4.21 -8.57 21.38
N ALA A 177 -3.39 -8.88 20.38
CA ALA A 177 -1.94 -8.65 20.42
C ALA A 177 -1.61 -7.16 20.43
N ILE A 178 -2.18 -6.38 19.50
CA ILE A 178 -1.96 -4.93 19.42
C ILE A 178 -2.52 -4.24 20.66
N GLY A 179 -3.76 -4.56 21.04
CA GLY A 179 -4.39 -4.03 22.25
C GLY A 179 -3.59 -4.36 23.51
N GLY A 180 -3.11 -5.60 23.63
CA GLY A 180 -2.23 -6.01 24.73
C GLY A 180 -0.92 -5.22 24.77
N LEU A 181 -0.26 -5.00 23.63
CA LEU A 181 0.95 -4.17 23.55
C LEU A 181 0.67 -2.72 23.94
N VAL A 182 -0.46 -2.14 23.50
CA VAL A 182 -0.86 -0.78 23.87
C VAL A 182 -1.12 -0.66 25.38
N VAL A 183 -1.82 -1.64 25.96
CA VAL A 183 -2.05 -1.70 27.41
C VAL A 183 -0.72 -1.83 28.17
N LEU A 184 0.18 -2.70 27.71
CA LEU A 184 1.51 -2.86 28.31
C LEU A 184 2.34 -1.58 28.22
N ALA A 185 2.37 -0.92 27.07
CA ALA A 185 3.09 0.33 26.86
C ALA A 185 2.54 1.45 27.76
N THR A 186 1.21 1.51 27.90
CA THR A 186 0.55 2.47 28.79
C THR A 186 0.85 2.20 30.25
N TRP A 187 0.77 0.93 30.67
CA TRP A 187 1.04 0.54 32.05
C TRP A 187 2.50 0.76 32.45
N ARG A 188 3.44 0.53 31.52
CA ARG A 188 4.87 0.75 31.74
C ARG A 188 5.32 2.20 31.50
N GLY A 189 4.43 3.09 31.07
CA GLY A 189 4.75 4.49 30.77
C GLY A 189 5.72 4.66 29.59
N TRP A 190 5.75 3.72 28.64
CA TRP A 190 6.72 3.69 27.53
C TRP A 190 6.42 4.68 26.41
N TRP A 191 5.32 5.44 26.48
CA TRP A 191 4.93 6.38 25.42
C TRP A 191 6.01 7.41 25.09
N SER A 192 6.73 7.92 26.10
CA SER A 192 7.84 8.85 25.88
C SER A 192 9.02 8.19 25.14
N ALA A 193 9.37 6.96 25.52
CA ALA A 193 10.43 6.20 24.85
C ALA A 193 10.04 5.80 23.41
N ILE A 194 8.78 5.43 23.19
CA ILE A 194 8.26 5.12 21.85
C ILE A 194 8.28 6.38 20.98
N GLY A 195 7.75 7.50 21.48
CA GLY A 195 7.76 8.78 20.77
C GLY A 195 9.17 9.29 20.48
N GLY A 196 10.08 9.18 21.45
CA GLY A 196 11.50 9.50 21.30
C GLY A 196 12.15 8.65 20.21
N TRP A 197 11.94 7.33 20.22
CA TRP A 197 12.45 6.45 19.16
C TRP A 197 11.97 6.87 17.77
N PHE A 198 10.68 7.19 17.60
CA PHE A 198 10.15 7.67 16.32
C PHE A 198 10.74 9.01 15.89
N ALA A 199 10.99 9.92 16.84
CA ALA A 199 11.63 11.22 16.57
C ALA A 199 13.11 11.07 16.20
N ASP A 200 13.81 10.11 16.79
CA ASP A 200 15.23 9.85 16.56
C ASP A 200 15.51 9.08 15.26
N GLN A 201 14.49 8.43 14.68
CA GLN A 201 14.66 7.70 13.41
C GLN A 201 14.74 8.67 12.22
N PRO A 202 15.68 8.44 11.28
CA PRO A 202 15.69 9.19 10.04
C PRO A 202 14.46 8.83 9.19
N GLY A 203 13.87 9.81 8.50
CA GLY A 203 12.59 9.61 7.81
C GLY A 203 12.63 8.54 6.71
N TRP A 204 13.79 8.33 6.08
CA TRP A 204 13.97 7.21 5.14
C TRP A 204 13.85 5.84 5.83
N ALA A 205 14.27 5.68 7.09
CA ALA A 205 14.15 4.41 7.80
C ALA A 205 12.69 4.08 8.09
N LEU A 206 11.88 5.07 8.44
CA LEU A 206 10.45 4.91 8.72
C LEU A 206 9.62 4.66 7.46
N LEU A 207 9.93 5.34 6.35
CA LEU A 207 9.12 5.28 5.12
C LEU A 207 9.59 4.19 4.13
N VAL A 208 10.87 3.88 4.12
CA VAL A 208 11.49 2.93 3.18
C VAL A 208 12.02 1.71 3.93
N GLY A 209 12.86 1.92 4.94
CA GLY A 209 13.60 0.85 5.62
C GLY A 209 12.71 -0.22 6.27
N TRP A 210 11.94 0.15 7.29
CA TRP A 210 11.06 -0.77 8.01
C TRP A 210 9.97 -1.36 7.12
N PRO A 211 9.25 -0.57 6.29
CA PRO A 211 8.27 -1.10 5.35
C PRO A 211 8.87 -2.09 4.34
N ALA A 212 10.08 -1.84 3.82
CA ALA A 212 10.74 -2.77 2.89
C ALA A 212 11.11 -4.08 3.57
N LEU A 213 11.62 -4.01 4.80
CA LEU A 213 11.96 -5.20 5.58
C LEU A 213 10.72 -6.07 5.83
N LEU A 214 9.61 -5.46 6.26
CA LEU A 214 8.33 -6.15 6.43
C LEU A 214 7.81 -6.73 5.12
N THR A 215 7.93 -5.98 4.02
CA THR A 215 7.56 -6.44 2.67
C THR A 215 8.32 -7.70 2.28
N LEU A 216 9.65 -7.74 2.49
CA LEU A 216 10.48 -8.89 2.17
C LEU A 216 10.11 -10.12 3.01
N LEU A 217 9.83 -9.92 4.31
CA LEU A 217 9.37 -10.99 5.19
C LEU A 217 8.03 -11.56 4.73
N LEU A 218 7.06 -10.69 4.39
CA LEU A 218 5.74 -11.11 3.91
C LEU A 218 5.80 -11.76 2.52
N ALA A 219 6.66 -11.28 1.63
CA ALA A 219 6.93 -11.91 0.35
C ALA A 219 7.49 -13.33 0.55
N GLY A 220 8.47 -13.49 1.45
CA GLY A 220 8.98 -14.81 1.83
C GLY A 220 7.88 -15.72 2.36
N LEU A 221 7.14 -15.28 3.38
CA LEU A 221 6.08 -16.07 4.03
C LEU A 221 4.96 -16.47 3.06
N SER A 222 4.53 -15.54 2.19
CA SER A 222 3.48 -15.80 1.19
C SER A 222 3.94 -16.83 0.15
N TYR A 223 5.20 -16.76 -0.32
CA TYR A 223 5.77 -17.80 -1.19
C TYR A 223 5.79 -19.17 -0.51
N LEU A 224 6.21 -19.24 0.77
CA LEU A 224 6.27 -20.49 1.52
C LEU A 224 4.89 -21.08 1.82
N THR A 225 3.85 -20.24 1.86
CA THR A 225 2.46 -20.65 2.10
C THR A 225 1.81 -21.15 0.82
N ILE A 226 2.00 -20.45 -0.31
CA ILE A 226 1.43 -20.84 -1.61
C ILE A 226 1.99 -22.16 -2.13
N ARG A 227 3.27 -22.46 -1.88
CA ARG A 227 3.83 -23.78 -2.22
C ARG A 227 3.15 -24.94 -1.48
N ARG A 228 2.50 -24.67 -0.33
CA ARG A 228 1.80 -25.65 0.51
C ARG A 228 0.28 -25.61 0.37
N ALA A 229 -0.28 -24.65 -0.36
CA ALA A 229 -1.72 -24.53 -0.53
C ALA A 229 -2.26 -25.65 -1.42
N THR A 230 -3.11 -26.51 -0.85
CA THR A 230 -3.93 -27.49 -1.58
C THR A 230 -5.27 -26.85 -1.97
N PRO A 231 -5.92 -27.29 -3.07
CA PRO A 231 -7.19 -26.73 -3.56
C PRO A 231 -8.31 -26.85 -2.53
#